data_AF-A0A0C9TAZ7-F1
#
_entry.id   AF-A0A0C9TAZ7-F1
#
_cell.length_a   1.000
_cell.length_b   1.000
_cell.length_c   1.000
_cell.angle_alpha   90.00
_cell.angle_beta   90.00
_cell.angle_gamma   90.00
#
_symmetry.space_group_name_H-M   'P 1'
#
loop_
_entity.id
_entity.type
_entity.pdbx_description
1 polymer ?
#
loop_
_entity_poly.entity_id
_entity_poly.type
_entity_poly.pdbx_seq_one_letter_code
_entity_poly.pdbx_strand_id
1 'polypeptide(L)'
;MQVGSLMAAAYLLGLPDHYTSHSFKPLYWRQYVKHVLQHWPQTTESDKLATEENNLVRIQKVNGQYMPMDTIHDYIYWPSELSDICLYDWMNQYEKVRSGNNNNGASHSTKSGSDD
;
A
#
# COMPACT_ATOMS: atom_id res chain seq x y z
N MET A 1 -13.33 -29.76 16.47
CA MET A 1 -12.19 -28.81 16.51
C MET A 1 -11.36 -29.17 17.74
N GLN A 2 -10.16 -29.75 17.58
CA GLN A 2 -9.33 -30.18 18.70
C GLN A 2 -8.25 -29.13 18.94
N VAL A 3 -8.39 -28.39 20.03
CA VAL A 3 -7.39 -27.39 20.46
C VAL A 3 -6.35 -28.14 21.31
N GLY A 4 -5.07 -27.93 21.04
CA GLY A 4 -4.00 -28.54 21.83
C GLY A 4 -4.11 -28.11 23.30
N SER A 5 -3.80 -29.02 24.23
CA SER A 5 -3.93 -28.81 25.69
C SER A 5 -3.29 -27.49 26.17
N LEU A 6 -2.13 -27.12 25.60
CA LEU A 6 -1.43 -25.87 25.91
C LEU A 6 -2.25 -24.63 25.57
N MET A 7 -2.90 -24.62 24.41
CA MET A 7 -3.72 -23.50 23.96
C MET A 7 -4.99 -23.42 24.82
N ALA A 8 -5.65 -24.54 25.11
CA ALA A 8 -6.81 -24.58 26.01
C ALA A 8 -6.50 -24.05 27.42
N ALA A 9 -5.35 -24.42 27.99
CA ALA A 9 -4.88 -23.90 29.27
C ALA A 9 -4.65 -22.38 29.21
N ALA A 10 -4.06 -21.86 28.12
CA ALA A 10 -3.83 -20.43 27.95
C ALA A 10 -5.14 -19.62 27.91
N TYR A 11 -6.18 -20.12 27.24
CA TYR A 11 -7.51 -19.50 27.24
C TYR A 11 -8.15 -19.51 28.63
N LEU A 12 -8.03 -20.61 29.38
CA LEU A 12 -8.56 -20.71 30.75
C LEU A 12 -7.87 -19.74 31.72
N LEU A 13 -6.59 -19.45 31.49
CA LEU A 13 -5.79 -18.46 32.23
C LEU A 13 -6.06 -17.02 31.78
N GLY A 14 -6.90 -16.79 30.77
CA GLY A 14 -7.21 -15.45 30.24
C GLY A 14 -6.02 -14.80 29.53
N LEU A 15 -5.06 -15.60 29.05
CA LEU A 15 -3.91 -15.08 28.32
C LEU A 15 -4.36 -14.59 26.94
N PRO A 16 -3.91 -13.41 26.49
CA PRO A 16 -4.24 -12.92 25.16
C PRO A 16 -3.65 -13.87 24.11
N ASP A 17 -4.50 -14.39 23.23
CA ASP A 17 -4.13 -15.30 22.12
C ASP A 17 -3.14 -14.65 21.14
N HIS A 18 -3.07 -13.32 21.12
CA HIS A 18 -2.13 -12.55 20.31
C HIS A 18 -0.92 -12.09 21.13
N TYR A 19 0.12 -12.92 21.13
CA TYR A 19 1.46 -12.50 21.53
C TYR A 19 2.14 -11.81 20.35
N THR A 20 1.92 -10.51 20.21
CA THR A 20 2.65 -9.69 19.24
C THR A 20 3.18 -8.45 19.96
N SER A 21 4.44 -8.51 20.43
CA SER A 21 5.09 -7.35 21.07
C SER A 21 5.38 -6.22 20.07
N HIS A 22 5.49 -6.55 18.78
CA HIS A 22 5.82 -5.62 17.71
C HIS A 22 4.95 -5.87 16.48
N SER A 23 4.40 -4.81 15.92
CA SER A 23 3.74 -4.83 14.62
C SER A 23 4.74 -4.44 13.53
N PHE A 24 4.87 -5.27 12.49
CA PHE A 24 5.68 -4.94 11.32
C PHE A 24 4.78 -4.47 10.19
N LYS A 25 5.14 -3.37 9.54
CA LYS A 25 4.48 -2.94 8.30
C LYS A 25 5.05 -3.72 7.10
N PRO A 26 4.19 -4.23 6.19
CA PRO A 26 4.66 -4.94 5.01
C PRO A 26 5.46 -3.99 4.10
N LEU A 27 6.71 -4.35 3.81
CA LEU A 27 7.62 -3.61 2.94
C LEU A 27 7.85 -4.39 1.65
N TYR A 28 7.46 -3.81 0.51
CA TYR A 28 7.58 -4.44 -0.81
C TYR A 28 8.93 -4.15 -1.49
N TRP A 29 10.03 -4.40 -0.78
CA TRP A 29 11.39 -4.03 -1.21
C TRP A 29 11.83 -4.71 -2.51
N ARG A 30 11.47 -5.99 -2.70
CA ARG A 30 11.86 -6.77 -3.91
C ARG A 30 11.43 -6.10 -5.21
N GLN A 31 10.22 -5.54 -5.23
CA GLN A 31 9.64 -4.86 -6.39
C GLN A 31 10.43 -3.59 -6.72
N TYR A 32 10.76 -2.79 -5.70
CA TYR A 32 11.60 -1.60 -5.84
C TYR A 32 13.01 -1.94 -6.37
N VAL A 33 13.67 -2.95 -5.78
CA VAL A 33 15.01 -3.38 -6.24
C VAL A 33 14.97 -3.84 -7.70
N LYS A 34 13.96 -4.60 -8.10
CA LYS A 34 13.77 -5.01 -9.50
C LYS A 34 13.65 -3.80 -10.42
N HIS A 35 12.88 -2.78 -10.05
CA HIS A 35 12.74 -1.54 -10.83
C HIS A 35 14.07 -0.78 -10.97
N VAL A 36 14.86 -0.68 -9.90
CA VAL A 36 16.18 -0.03 -9.95
C VAL A 36 17.16 -0.83 -10.81
N LEU A 37 17.20 -2.16 -10.65
CA LEU A 37 18.08 -3.05 -11.42
C LEU A 37 17.74 -3.06 -12.91
N GLN A 38 16.48 -2.90 -13.30
CA GLN A 38 16.09 -2.75 -14.71
C GLN A 38 16.77 -1.55 -15.39
N HIS A 39 17.01 -0.47 -14.63
CA HIS A 39 17.68 0.73 -15.12
C HIS A 39 19.20 0.68 -14.92
N TRP A 40 19.74 -0.40 -14.33
CA TRP A 40 21.17 -0.58 -14.04
C TRP A 40 21.74 -1.80 -14.79
N PRO A 41 22.24 -1.62 -16.04
CA PRO A 41 22.54 -2.72 -16.97
C PRO A 41 23.81 -3.54 -16.67
N GLN A 42 24.32 -3.56 -15.43
CA GLN A 42 25.65 -4.10 -15.12
C GLN A 42 25.68 -5.26 -14.10
N THR A 43 24.56 -5.90 -13.79
CA THR A 43 24.53 -6.96 -12.76
C THR A 43 23.89 -8.25 -13.25
N THR A 44 24.62 -9.36 -13.09
CA THR A 44 24.21 -10.76 -13.30
C THR A 44 22.94 -11.14 -12.52
N GLU A 45 22.59 -10.36 -11.50
CA GLU A 45 21.39 -10.50 -10.68
C GLU A 45 20.11 -9.97 -11.36
N SER A 46 20.23 -9.15 -12.42
CA SER A 46 19.08 -8.64 -13.18
C SER A 46 18.35 -9.75 -13.94
N ASP A 47 19.10 -10.70 -14.53
CA ASP A 47 18.54 -11.85 -15.27
C ASP A 47 17.80 -12.84 -14.36
N LYS A 48 18.25 -13.00 -13.10
CA LYS A 48 17.61 -13.91 -12.13
C LYS A 48 16.26 -13.38 -11.65
N LEU A 49 16.15 -12.06 -11.45
CA LEU A 49 14.91 -11.41 -10.98
C LEU A 49 13.90 -11.13 -12.10
N ALA A 50 14.34 -11.13 -13.36
CA ALA A 50 13.47 -11.04 -14.53
C ALA A 50 12.56 -12.27 -14.69
N THR A 51 12.99 -13.43 -14.17
CA THR A 51 12.28 -14.71 -14.29
C THR A 51 11.14 -14.86 -13.28
N GLU A 52 11.13 -14.06 -12.19
CA GLU A 52 10.02 -14.05 -11.23
C GLU A 52 8.84 -13.24 -11.79
N GLU A 53 7.84 -13.99 -12.23
CA GLU A 53 6.62 -13.55 -12.91
C GLU A 53 5.74 -12.64 -12.03
N ASN A 54 5.13 -11.66 -12.71
CA ASN A 54 4.03 -10.79 -12.27
C ASN A 54 4.36 -9.71 -11.23
N ASN A 55 4.94 -8.61 -11.71
CA ASN A 55 4.67 -7.28 -11.15
C ASN A 55 3.16 -7.03 -11.36
N LEU A 56 2.33 -7.37 -10.39
CA LEU A 56 0.88 -7.24 -10.48
C LEU A 56 0.51 -5.75 -10.48
N VAL A 57 0.53 -5.13 -11.66
CA VAL A 57 0.13 -3.74 -11.84
C VAL A 57 -1.38 -3.66 -11.67
N ARG A 58 -1.84 -3.01 -10.61
CA ARG A 58 -3.27 -2.80 -10.38
C ARG A 58 -3.70 -1.62 -11.23
N ILE A 59 -4.56 -1.82 -12.23
CA ILE A 59 -5.06 -0.68 -13.01
C ILE A 59 -6.19 0.00 -12.23
N GLN A 60 -6.08 1.31 -12.02
CA GLN A 60 -7.14 2.11 -11.40
C GLN A 60 -7.61 3.20 -12.36
N LYS A 61 -8.93 3.39 -12.47
CA LYS A 61 -9.50 4.53 -13.21
C LYS A 61 -9.56 5.74 -12.27
N VAL A 62 -8.76 6.76 -12.57
CA VAL A 62 -8.72 8.04 -11.84
C VAL A 62 -9.10 9.14 -12.82
N ASN A 63 -10.12 9.94 -12.51
CA ASN A 63 -10.58 11.05 -13.36
C ASN A 63 -10.86 10.70 -14.83
N GLY A 64 -11.33 9.47 -15.10
CA GLY A 64 -11.62 9.00 -16.46
C GLY A 64 -10.44 8.31 -17.17
N GLN A 65 -9.22 8.43 -16.65
CA GLN A 65 -8.01 7.84 -17.21
C GLN A 65 -7.62 6.57 -16.46
N TYR A 66 -7.15 5.55 -17.18
CA TYR A 66 -6.60 4.34 -16.57
C TYR A 66 -5.13 4.58 -16.21
N MET A 67 -4.80 4.46 -14.93
CA MET A 67 -3.44 4.59 -14.42
C MET A 67 -2.98 3.25 -13.84
N PRO A 68 -1.80 2.75 -14.23
CA PRO A 68 -1.16 1.64 -13.54
C PRO A 68 -0.79 2.08 -12.11
N MET A 69 -1.37 1.44 -11.10
CA MET A 69 -0.98 1.58 -9.71
C MET A 69 -0.02 0.45 -9.35
N ASP A 70 1.22 0.83 -9.09
CA ASP A 70 2.21 -0.04 -8.47
C ASP A 70 2.60 0.53 -7.11
N THR A 71 2.75 -0.36 -6.13
CA THR A 71 3.34 -0.06 -4.82
C THR A 71 4.72 0.62 -4.92
N ILE A 72 5.41 0.46 -6.05
CA ILE A 72 6.71 1.09 -6.28
C ILE A 72 6.61 2.61 -6.40
N HIS A 73 5.49 3.15 -6.91
CA HIS A 73 5.33 4.60 -7.11
C HIS A 73 5.41 5.36 -5.79
N ASP A 74 4.93 4.75 -4.71
CA ASP A 74 5.01 5.32 -3.36
C ASP A 74 6.49 5.53 -2.93
N TYR A 75 7.43 4.70 -3.40
CA TYR A 75 8.88 4.87 -3.17
C TYR A 75 9.54 5.91 -4.08
N ILE A 76 9.11 5.99 -5.35
CA ILE A 76 9.74 6.86 -6.36
C ILE A 76 9.36 8.33 -6.15
N TYR A 77 8.08 8.57 -5.87
CA TYR A 77 7.49 9.91 -5.81
C TYR A 77 7.29 10.42 -4.39
N TRP A 78 8.10 9.93 -3.43
CA TRP A 78 8.03 10.41 -2.07
C TRP A 78 8.40 11.91 -1.98
N PRO A 79 7.83 12.67 -1.02
CA PRO A 79 8.04 14.11 -0.92
C PRO A 79 9.52 14.45 -0.65
N SER A 80 10.06 15.42 -1.40
CA SER A 80 11.43 15.90 -1.18
C SER A 80 11.62 16.54 0.21
N GLU A 81 10.55 17.00 0.85
CA GLU A 81 10.54 17.52 2.21
C GLU A 81 10.91 16.46 3.27
N LEU A 82 10.80 15.17 2.92
CA LEU A 82 11.13 14.05 3.80
C LEU A 82 12.50 13.45 3.46
N SER A 83 13.32 14.09 2.62
CA SER A 83 14.63 13.59 2.19
C SER A 83 15.57 13.27 3.35
N ASP A 84 15.37 13.93 4.49
CA ASP A 84 16.18 13.77 5.69
C ASP A 84 15.85 12.49 6.46
N ILE A 85 14.76 11.81 6.11
CA ILE A 85 14.27 10.59 6.75
C ILE A 85 14.65 9.38 5.89
N CYS A 86 15.17 8.33 6.51
CA CYS A 86 15.43 7.08 5.79
C CYS A 86 14.11 6.47 5.29
N LEU A 87 14.12 5.83 4.11
CA LEU A 87 12.95 5.19 3.53
C LEU A 87 12.27 4.19 4.48
N TYR A 88 13.06 3.48 5.29
CA TYR A 88 12.54 2.55 6.29
C TYR A 88 11.70 3.26 7.36
N ASP A 89 12.21 4.37 7.90
CA ASP A 89 11.52 5.14 8.93
C ASP A 89 10.25 5.79 8.37
N TRP A 90 10.32 6.30 7.14
CA TRP A 90 9.15 6.80 6.43
C TRP A 90 8.08 5.74 6.25
N MET A 91 8.43 4.55 5.75
CA MET A 91 7.50 3.43 5.58
C MET A 91 6.88 2.98 6.90
N ASN A 92 7.66 3.02 7.99
CA ASN A 92 7.15 2.65 9.31
C ASN A 92 6.16 3.68 9.87
N GLN A 93 6.28 4.94 9.48
CA GLN A 93 5.37 6.02 9.92
C GLN A 93 4.17 6.22 8.98
N TYR A 94 4.30 5.83 7.70
CA TYR A 94 3.29 6.01 6.68
C TYR A 94 2.00 5.22 6.94
N GLU A 95 0.84 5.87 6.80
CA GLU A 95 -0.48 5.24 6.84
C GLU A 95 -1.25 5.52 5.54
N LYS A 96 -1.61 4.45 4.82
CA LYS A 96 -2.36 4.55 3.56
C LYS A 96 -3.85 4.64 3.85
N VAL A 97 -4.40 5.85 3.73
CA VAL A 97 -5.84 6.07 3.86
C VAL A 97 -6.53 5.85 2.52
N ARG A 98 -7.61 5.06 2.50
CA ARG A 98 -8.50 5.01 1.34
C ARG A 98 -9.28 6.32 1.29
N SER A 99 -9.17 7.06 0.18
CA SER A 99 -10.02 8.23 -0.05
C SER A 99 -11.49 7.80 0.01
N GLY A 100 -12.23 8.31 0.98
CA GLY A 100 -13.65 8.06 1.13
C GLY A 100 -14.40 8.59 -0.09
N ASN A 101 -15.22 7.77 -0.71
CA ASN A 101 -16.04 8.16 -1.86
C ASN A 101 -17.07 9.20 -1.39
N ASN A 102 -16.77 10.49 -1.56
CA ASN A 102 -17.66 11.58 -1.18
C ASN A 102 -18.84 11.65 -2.17
N ASN A 103 -19.85 10.81 -1.96
CA ASN A 103 -21.13 10.89 -2.65
C ASN A 103 -21.96 12.04 -2.08
N ASN A 104 -21.53 13.29 -2.29
CA ASN A 104 -22.42 14.43 -2.13
C ASN A 104 -22.96 14.81 -3.51
N GLY A 105 -24.07 14.16 -3.87
CA GLY A 105 -24.92 14.61 -4.96
C GLY A 105 -25.41 16.02 -4.64
N ALA A 106 -24.90 17.00 -5.37
CA ALA A 106 -25.41 18.35 -5.35
C ALA A 106 -26.86 18.33 -5.84
N SER A 107 -27.82 18.42 -4.91
CA SER A 107 -29.19 18.81 -5.19
C SER A 107 -29.18 20.26 -5.67
N HIS A 108 -29.03 20.43 -6.98
CA HIS A 108 -29.16 21.72 -7.65
C HIS A 108 -30.63 22.17 -7.54
N SER A 109 -30.94 23.05 -6.59
CA SER A 109 -32.20 23.79 -6.60
C SER A 109 -32.17 24.75 -7.79
N THR A 110 -32.97 24.49 -8.82
CA THR A 110 -33.18 25.43 -9.92
C THR A 110 -34.10 26.56 -9.45
N LYS A 111 -33.49 27.70 -9.12
CA LYS A 111 -34.20 28.99 -9.06
C LYS A 111 -34.25 29.51 -10.49
N SER A 112 -35.37 29.30 -11.19
CA SER A 112 -35.65 29.93 -12.48
C SER A 112 -36.17 31.34 -12.25
N GLY A 113 -35.43 32.33 -12.72
CA GLY A 113 -35.96 33.66 -13.04
C GLY A 113 -36.08 33.79 -14.55
N SER A 114 -37.18 34.36 -15.03
CA SER A 114 -37.23 35.03 -16.32
C SER A 114 -38.34 36.08 -16.27
N ASP A 115 -37.90 37.33 -16.44
CA ASP A 115 -38.70 38.48 -16.84
C ASP A 115 -39.46 38.19 -18.15
N ASP A 116 -40.74 38.57 -18.18
CA ASP A 116 -41.41 39.34 -19.25
C ASP A 116 -42.76 39.87 -18.71
#